data_AF-A0A6G0UIA7-F1
#
_entry.id   AF-A0A6G0UIA7-F1
#
_cell.length_a   1.000
_cell.length_b   1.000
_cell.length_c   1.000
_cell.angle_alpha   90.00
_cell.angle_beta   90.00
_cell.angle_gamma   90.00
#
_symmetry.space_group_name_H-M   'P 1'
#
loop_
_entity.id
_entity.type
_entity.pdbx_description
1 polymer ?
#
loop_
_entity_poly.entity_id
_entity_poly.type
_entity_poly.pdbx_seq_one_letter_code
_entity_poly.pdbx_strand_id
1 'polypeptide(L)'
;MILRTLILSSIFISLTSAELEMTPEECKEVGFNPETLKCSTCDKLSNFQLEEILTDCQRCCQKEKTEAHERFPMAQIEICECNLGRFPQVNAFVKSEMKDQWGSKLKIRHVRGILPTVVLKSADGRPQKSLNIEKWDTDTITEFLNDWLE
;
A
#
# COMPACT_ATOMS: atom_id res chain seq x y z
N MET A 1 -8.19 59.85 35.59
CA MET A 1 -7.26 59.19 36.53
C MET A 1 -8.07 58.18 37.30
N ILE A 2 -7.91 56.87 37.22
CA ILE A 2 -6.79 55.99 36.84
C ILE A 2 -7.52 54.68 36.43
N LEU A 3 -7.52 54.34 35.13
CA LEU A 3 -6.59 53.37 34.52
C LEU A 3 -7.38 52.07 34.27
N ARG A 4 -7.99 51.89 33.09
CA ARG A 4 -7.38 51.16 31.97
C ARG A 4 -6.44 50.07 32.48
N THR A 5 -6.81 48.79 32.41
CA THR A 5 -5.97 47.81 31.70
C THR A 5 -6.59 46.41 31.71
N LEU A 6 -6.89 45.94 30.48
CA LEU A 6 -6.57 44.60 29.96
C LEU A 6 -7.44 43.44 30.51
N ILE A 7 -8.47 42.96 29.81
CA ILE A 7 -8.40 42.01 28.66
C ILE A 7 -7.13 41.17 28.71
N LEU A 8 -7.24 39.85 28.86
CA LEU A 8 -6.30 38.75 28.50
C LEU A 8 -6.48 37.67 29.57
N SER A 9 -6.63 36.38 29.32
CA SER A 9 -6.66 35.56 28.12
C SER A 9 -7.05 34.19 28.70
N SER A 10 -8.23 33.66 28.37
CA SER A 10 -8.49 32.24 28.64
C SER A 10 -7.66 31.48 27.62
N ILE A 11 -6.44 31.10 28.02
CA ILE A 11 -5.52 30.29 27.24
C ILE A 11 -6.22 28.94 27.05
N PHE A 12 -6.92 28.78 25.93
CA PHE A 12 -7.20 27.47 25.37
C PHE A 12 -5.83 26.93 24.94
N ILE A 13 -5.26 26.07 25.78
CA ILE A 13 -4.11 25.25 25.40
C ILE A 13 -4.64 24.31 24.32
N SER A 14 -4.43 24.68 23.05
CA SER A 14 -4.56 23.73 21.95
C SER A 14 -3.51 22.65 22.22
N LEU A 15 -3.97 21.46 22.62
CA LEU A 15 -3.14 20.26 22.66
C LEU A 15 -2.70 19.97 21.22
N THR A 16 -1.56 20.54 20.83
CA THR A 16 -0.85 20.10 19.64
C THR A 16 -0.26 18.74 20.00
N SER A 17 -0.76 17.66 19.40
CA SER A 17 -0.06 16.38 19.40
C SER A 17 1.24 16.58 18.62
N ALA A 18 2.26 17.09 19.29
CA ALA A 18 3.63 16.96 18.83
C ALA A 18 3.93 15.47 18.93
N GLU A 19 3.95 14.78 17.79
CA GLU A 19 4.64 13.50 17.67
C GLU A 19 6.08 13.78 18.12
N LEU A 20 6.44 13.39 19.35
CA LEU A 20 7.81 13.49 19.84
C LEU A 20 8.64 12.51 19.01
N GLU A 21 9.25 13.00 17.94
CA GLU A 21 10.22 12.24 17.14
C GLU A 21 11.37 11.81 18.06
N MET A 22 11.72 10.52 18.01
CA MET A 22 12.87 9.99 18.74
C MET A 22 14.16 10.37 18.01
N THR A 23 15.24 10.55 18.75
CA THR A 23 16.56 10.71 18.15
C THR A 23 16.98 9.43 17.41
N PRO A 24 17.83 9.52 16.37
CA PRO A 24 18.31 8.34 15.67
C PRO A 24 18.98 7.30 16.58
N GLU A 25 19.64 7.75 17.65
CA GLU A 25 20.26 6.92 18.67
C GLU A 25 19.21 6.15 19.49
N GLU A 26 18.19 6.84 20.01
CA GLU A 26 17.09 6.21 20.75
C GLU A 26 16.35 5.18 19.88
N CYS A 27 16.14 5.48 18.59
CA CYS A 27 15.56 4.53 17.64
C CYS A 27 16.39 3.25 17.51
N LYS A 28 17.72 3.38 17.44
CA LYS A 28 18.63 2.23 17.37
C LYS A 28 18.62 1.41 18.66
N GLU A 29 18.51 2.06 19.82
CA GLU A 29 18.43 1.38 21.13
C GLU A 29 17.18 0.51 21.26
N VAL A 30 16.04 0.94 20.70
CA VAL A 30 14.80 0.14 20.65
C VAL A 30 14.73 -0.79 19.42
N GLY A 31 15.79 -0.86 18.63
CA GLY A 31 15.95 -1.84 17.54
C GLY A 31 15.49 -1.39 16.15
N PHE A 32 15.17 -0.10 15.96
CA PHE A 32 14.81 0.46 14.66
C PHE A 32 16.01 1.09 13.94
N ASN A 33 16.06 0.94 12.61
CA ASN A 33 16.99 1.69 11.77
C ASN A 33 16.26 2.90 11.15
N PRO A 34 16.41 4.11 11.70
CA PRO A 34 15.68 5.30 11.24
C PRO A 34 16.05 5.73 9.82
N GLU A 35 17.19 5.29 9.28
CA GLU A 35 17.62 5.63 7.91
C GLU A 35 16.82 4.88 6.84
N THR A 36 16.34 3.68 7.15
CA THR A 36 15.66 2.79 6.19
C THR A 36 14.21 2.49 6.55
N LEU A 37 13.80 2.80 7.78
CA LEU A 37 12.45 2.53 8.26
C LEU A 37 11.44 3.47 7.62
N LYS A 38 10.46 2.91 6.93
CA LYS A 38 9.38 3.61 6.24
C LYS A 38 8.10 3.55 7.06
N CYS A 39 7.36 4.65 7.15
CA CYS A 39 6.15 4.67 7.98
C CYS A 39 5.08 3.68 7.52
N SER A 40 5.00 3.40 6.21
CA SER A 40 4.13 2.34 5.67
C SER A 40 4.43 0.94 6.23
N THR A 41 5.65 0.69 6.70
CA THR A 41 6.01 -0.57 7.36
C THR A 41 5.41 -0.63 8.78
N CYS A 42 5.43 0.50 9.50
CA CYS A 42 4.82 0.61 10.82
C CYS A 42 3.31 0.38 10.76
N ASP A 43 2.66 0.91 9.72
CA ASP A 43 1.21 0.75 9.52
C ASP A 43 0.79 -0.72 9.34
N LYS A 44 1.71 -1.60 8.89
CA LYS A 44 1.45 -3.04 8.73
C LYS A 44 1.58 -3.83 10.05
N LEU A 45 2.14 -3.27 11.11
CA LEU A 45 2.40 -3.99 12.38
C LEU A 45 1.13 -4.49 13.08
N SER A 46 0.04 -3.73 12.98
CA SER A 46 -1.28 -4.11 13.51
C SER A 46 -1.84 -5.39 12.87
N ASN A 47 -1.43 -5.71 11.64
CA ASN A 47 -1.85 -6.95 10.97
C ASN A 47 -1.20 -8.20 11.59
N PHE A 48 -0.13 -8.02 12.37
CA PHE A 48 0.67 -9.09 12.97
C PHE A 48 0.61 -9.12 14.50
N GLN A 49 -0.31 -8.37 15.12
CA GLN A 49 -0.43 -8.25 16.58
C GLN A 49 0.87 -7.73 17.23
N LEU A 50 1.53 -6.78 16.56
CA LEU A 50 2.76 -6.12 17.02
C LEU A 50 2.47 -4.68 17.46
N GLU A 51 1.34 -4.43 18.10
CA GLU A 51 0.93 -3.09 18.54
C GLU A 51 1.87 -2.51 19.60
N GLU A 52 2.53 -3.36 20.39
CA GLU A 52 3.46 -2.96 21.45
C GLU A 52 4.61 -2.09 20.93
N ILE A 53 5.03 -2.30 19.68
CA ILE A 53 6.15 -1.57 19.05
C ILE A 53 5.68 -0.51 18.05
N LEU A 54 4.36 -0.38 17.83
CA LEU A 54 3.80 0.52 16.82
C LEU A 54 4.17 1.98 17.11
N THR A 55 4.04 2.41 18.37
CA THR A 55 4.36 3.78 18.79
C THR A 55 5.83 4.11 18.56
N ASP A 56 6.74 3.18 18.89
CA ASP A 56 8.18 3.38 18.71
C ASP A 56 8.55 3.38 17.22
N CYS A 57 7.93 2.49 16.43
CA CYS A 57 8.10 2.46 14.99
C CYS A 57 7.68 3.79 14.35
N GLN A 58 6.49 4.31 14.72
CA GLN A 58 5.98 5.57 14.17
C GLN A 58 6.84 6.78 14.53
N ARG A 59 7.50 6.76 15.70
CA ARG A 59 8.42 7.83 16.11
C ARG A 59 9.79 7.75 15.43
N CYS A 60 10.12 6.63 14.79
CA CYS A 60 11.41 6.35 14.17
C CYS A 60 11.38 6.28 12.64
N CYS A 61 10.20 6.28 12.03
CA CYS A 61 10.03 6.07 10.60
C CYS A 61 10.14 7.37 9.79
N GLN A 62 10.55 7.23 8.53
CA GLN A 62 10.52 8.31 7.56
C GLN A 62 9.18 8.30 6.80
N LYS A 63 8.52 9.46 6.77
CA LYS A 63 7.33 9.68 5.94
C LYS A 63 7.74 9.60 4.47
N GLU A 64 7.21 8.61 3.78
CA GLU A 64 7.45 8.43 2.36
C GLU A 64 6.63 9.45 1.57
N LYS A 65 7.23 10.06 0.53
CA LYS A 65 6.43 10.72 -0.49
C LYS A 65 5.79 9.62 -1.32
N THR A 66 4.48 9.49 -1.24
CA THR A 66 3.73 8.65 -2.16
C THR A 66 3.94 9.22 -3.55
N GLU A 67 4.76 8.56 -4.38
CA GLU A 67 4.84 8.92 -5.78
C GLU A 67 3.47 8.60 -6.41
N ALA A 68 2.71 9.66 -6.68
CA ALA A 68 1.45 9.55 -7.39
C ALA A 68 1.76 9.03 -8.80
N HIS A 69 1.54 7.74 -9.01
CA HIS A 69 1.57 7.13 -10.32
C HIS A 69 0.17 7.12 -10.92
N GLU A 70 0.10 7.05 -12.24
CA GLU A 70 -1.17 6.93 -12.95
C GLU A 70 -1.87 5.62 -12.56
N ARG A 71 -3.14 5.73 -12.16
CA ARG A 71 -4.04 4.59 -11.92
C ARG A 71 -4.88 4.33 -13.16
N PHE A 72 -5.36 3.10 -13.29
CA PHE A 72 -6.06 2.63 -14.49
C PHE A 72 -7.50 2.23 -14.16
N PRO A 73 -8.47 2.55 -15.03
CA PRO A 73 -9.87 2.16 -14.81
C PRO A 73 -10.10 0.65 -14.78
N MET A 74 -9.27 -0.13 -15.47
CA MET A 74 -9.44 -1.57 -15.63
C MET A 74 -8.11 -2.32 -15.73
N ALA A 75 -8.12 -3.59 -15.33
CA ALA A 75 -7.05 -4.55 -15.57
C ALA A 75 -7.60 -5.84 -16.17
N GLN A 76 -6.71 -6.57 -16.84
CA GLN A 76 -6.98 -7.90 -17.34
C GLN A 76 -5.78 -8.81 -17.08
N ILE A 77 -5.99 -9.93 -16.39
CA ILE A 77 -4.97 -10.96 -16.24
C ILE A 77 -5.12 -11.94 -17.40
N GLU A 78 -4.10 -12.01 -18.25
CA GLU A 78 -4.02 -12.96 -19.35
C GLU A 78 -3.25 -14.22 -18.90
N ILE A 79 -3.84 -15.40 -19.11
CA ILE A 79 -3.27 -16.70 -18.75
C ILE A 79 -3.47 -17.75 -19.85
N CYS A 80 -2.63 -18.79 -19.89
CA CYS A 80 -2.95 -20.03 -20.60
C CYS A 80 -3.32 -21.14 -19.62
N GLU A 81 -4.54 -21.70 -19.70
CA GLU A 81 -4.90 -22.90 -18.92
C GLU A 81 -3.94 -24.08 -19.17
N CYS A 82 -3.30 -24.13 -20.34
CA CYS A 82 -2.34 -25.16 -20.71
C CYS A 82 -1.07 -25.19 -19.85
N ASN A 83 -0.68 -24.06 -19.25
CA ASN A 83 0.54 -23.94 -18.45
C ASN A 83 0.30 -23.35 -17.06
N LEU A 84 -0.92 -22.91 -16.74
CA LEU A 84 -1.26 -22.23 -15.49
C LEU A 84 -0.88 -23.03 -14.24
N GLY A 85 -0.95 -24.37 -14.31
CA GLY A 85 -0.53 -25.24 -13.20
C GLY A 85 0.95 -25.09 -12.80
N ARG A 86 1.79 -24.49 -13.65
CA ARG A 86 3.21 -24.17 -13.34
C ARG A 86 3.37 -22.91 -12.49
N PHE A 87 2.30 -22.15 -12.30
CA PHE A 87 2.28 -20.89 -11.56
C PHE A 87 1.26 -21.00 -10.41
N PRO A 88 1.56 -21.75 -9.33
CA PRO A 88 0.57 -22.09 -8.31
C PRO A 88 -0.11 -20.88 -7.67
N GLN A 89 0.65 -19.80 -7.44
CA GLN A 89 0.14 -18.57 -6.84
C GLN A 89 -0.81 -17.81 -7.76
N VAL A 90 -0.43 -17.63 -9.03
CA VAL A 90 -1.33 -17.05 -10.05
C VAL A 90 -2.57 -17.92 -10.23
N ASN A 91 -2.40 -19.25 -10.29
CA ASN A 91 -3.50 -20.20 -10.40
C ASN A 91 -4.47 -20.08 -9.21
N ALA A 92 -3.95 -19.97 -7.98
CA ALA A 92 -4.74 -19.76 -6.79
C ALA A 92 -5.52 -18.43 -6.85
N PHE A 93 -4.87 -17.34 -7.27
CA PHE A 93 -5.52 -16.04 -7.42
C PHE A 93 -6.67 -16.07 -8.44
N VAL A 94 -6.44 -16.58 -9.66
CA VAL A 94 -7.42 -16.53 -10.76
C VAL A 94 -8.56 -17.54 -10.63
N LYS A 95 -8.38 -18.64 -9.88
CA LYS A 95 -9.41 -19.67 -9.67
C LYS A 95 -10.17 -19.55 -8.35
N SER A 96 -9.72 -18.73 -7.42
CA SER A 96 -10.42 -18.45 -6.17
C SER A 96 -11.34 -17.23 -6.31
N GLU A 97 -12.09 -16.95 -5.24
CA GLU A 97 -12.92 -15.75 -5.11
C GLU A 97 -12.07 -14.47 -4.92
N MET A 98 -10.73 -14.57 -4.77
CA MET A 98 -9.86 -13.40 -4.57
C MET A 98 -10.00 -12.38 -5.69
N LYS A 99 -10.05 -12.84 -6.95
CA LYS A 99 -10.21 -11.97 -8.12
C LYS A 99 -11.51 -11.14 -8.08
N ASP A 100 -12.52 -11.57 -7.34
CA ASP A 100 -13.85 -10.97 -7.34
C ASP A 100 -13.88 -9.68 -6.49
N GLN A 101 -12.84 -9.42 -5.68
CA GLN A 101 -12.64 -8.17 -4.95
C GLN A 101 -12.69 -6.93 -5.86
N TRP A 102 -12.28 -7.04 -7.13
CA TRP A 102 -12.27 -5.92 -8.08
C TRP A 102 -13.49 -5.88 -9.02
N GLY A 103 -14.45 -6.79 -8.85
CA GLY A 103 -15.69 -6.82 -9.63
C GLY A 103 -15.47 -6.65 -11.14
N SER A 104 -16.10 -5.64 -11.74
CA SER A 104 -16.02 -5.38 -13.18
C SER A 104 -14.69 -4.77 -13.64
N LYS A 105 -13.85 -4.28 -12.72
CA LYS A 105 -12.57 -3.63 -13.03
C LYS A 105 -11.49 -4.66 -13.41
N LEU A 106 -11.58 -5.89 -12.92
CA LEU A 106 -10.64 -6.98 -13.23
C LEU A 106 -11.29 -8.06 -14.09
N LYS A 107 -10.63 -8.45 -15.19
CA LYS A 107 -11.08 -9.55 -16.05
C LYS A 107 -9.99 -10.61 -16.19
N ILE A 108 -10.38 -11.88 -16.26
CA ILE A 108 -9.48 -12.97 -16.63
C ILE A 108 -9.67 -13.27 -18.11
N ARG A 109 -8.57 -13.31 -18.88
CA ARG A 109 -8.60 -13.65 -20.30
C ARG A 109 -7.71 -14.86 -20.57
N HIS A 110 -8.29 -15.86 -21.22
CA HIS A 110 -7.54 -17.04 -21.64
C HIS A 110 -6.92 -16.80 -23.01
N VAL A 111 -5.59 -16.87 -23.08
CA VAL A 111 -4.81 -16.75 -24.32
C VAL A 111 -3.86 -17.93 -24.38
N ARG A 112 -3.84 -18.64 -25.50
CA ARG A 112 -3.03 -19.87 -25.60
C ARG A 112 -1.54 -19.52 -25.72
N GLY A 113 -0.70 -20.22 -24.97
CA GLY A 113 0.76 -20.16 -25.09
C GLY A 113 1.43 -18.99 -24.37
N ILE A 114 0.68 -18.11 -23.71
CA ILE A 114 1.26 -16.98 -22.97
C ILE A 114 1.68 -17.39 -21.55
N LEU A 115 2.56 -16.58 -20.98
CA LEU A 115 2.87 -16.60 -19.55
C LEU A 115 1.92 -15.65 -18.81
N PRO A 116 1.58 -15.92 -17.54
CA PRO A 116 0.79 -15.01 -16.72
C PRO A 116 1.23 -13.56 -16.82
N THR A 117 0.32 -12.71 -17.28
CA THR A 117 0.58 -11.29 -17.54
C THR A 117 -0.60 -10.46 -17.07
N VAL A 118 -0.35 -9.40 -16.30
CA VAL A 118 -1.36 -8.38 -16.01
C VAL A 118 -1.28 -7.27 -17.05
N VAL A 119 -2.42 -6.88 -17.61
CA VAL A 119 -2.57 -5.84 -18.62
C VAL A 119 -3.48 -4.74 -18.08
N LEU A 120 -2.91 -3.58 -17.81
CA LEU A 120 -3.63 -2.38 -17.39
C LEU A 120 -4.25 -1.69 -18.60
N LYS A 121 -5.48 -1.22 -18.46
CA LYS A 121 -6.30 -0.71 -19.56
C LYS A 121 -6.90 0.66 -19.23
N SER A 122 -6.99 1.51 -20.25
CA SER A 122 -7.74 2.77 -20.19
C SER A 122 -9.25 2.52 -20.15
N ALA A 123 -10.05 3.57 -19.90
CA ALA A 123 -11.51 3.49 -19.77
C ALA A 123 -12.22 2.89 -21.00
N ASP A 124 -11.63 3.04 -22.19
CA ASP A 124 -12.11 2.47 -23.45
C ASP A 124 -11.67 1.00 -23.68
N GLY A 125 -10.95 0.41 -22.73
CA GLY A 125 -10.49 -0.98 -22.79
C GLY A 125 -9.22 -1.21 -23.59
N ARG A 126 -8.53 -0.16 -24.05
CA ARG A 126 -7.24 -0.29 -24.74
C ARG A 126 -6.11 -0.64 -23.75
N PRO A 127 -5.20 -1.57 -24.10
CA PRO A 127 -4.05 -1.90 -23.27
C PRO A 127 -3.07 -0.73 -23.22
N GLN A 128 -2.65 -0.35 -22.01
CA GLN A 128 -1.70 0.73 -21.77
C GLN A 128 -0.36 0.20 -21.26
N LYS A 129 -0.39 -0.79 -20.36
CA LYS A 129 0.82 -1.36 -19.75
C LYS A 129 0.64 -2.85 -19.49
N SER A 130 1.70 -3.63 -19.68
CA SER A 130 1.71 -5.08 -19.42
C SER A 130 2.88 -5.44 -18.51
N LEU A 131 2.65 -6.28 -17.51
CA LEU A 131 3.68 -6.79 -16.62
C LEU A 131 3.57 -8.31 -16.50
N ASN A 132 4.73 -8.96 -16.49
CA ASN A 132 4.84 -10.39 -16.20
C ASN A 132 4.63 -10.64 -14.71
N ILE A 133 3.79 -11.61 -14.37
CA ILE A 133 3.44 -11.94 -12.98
C ILE A 133 3.77 -13.39 -12.60
N GLU A 134 4.64 -14.06 -13.37
CA GLU A 134 4.97 -15.48 -13.15
C GLU A 134 5.51 -15.79 -11.74
N LYS A 135 6.22 -14.82 -11.17
CA LYS A 135 6.89 -14.93 -9.86
C LYS A 135 6.13 -14.26 -8.73
N TRP A 136 4.94 -13.70 -9.00
CA TRP A 136 4.17 -13.00 -7.98
C TRP A 136 3.37 -14.00 -7.16
N ASP A 137 3.31 -13.78 -5.85
CA ASP A 137 2.36 -14.43 -4.97
C ASP A 137 0.99 -13.73 -5.01
N THR A 138 0.00 -14.32 -4.34
CA THR A 138 -1.37 -13.76 -4.29
C THR A 138 -1.42 -12.36 -3.67
N ASP A 139 -0.54 -12.11 -2.70
CA ASP A 139 -0.51 -10.87 -1.93
C ASP A 139 0.08 -9.74 -2.77
N THR A 140 1.17 -10.03 -3.50
CA THR A 140 1.78 -9.11 -4.47
C THR A 140 0.79 -8.74 -5.58
N ILE A 141 0.04 -9.72 -6.11
CA ILE A 141 -1.00 -9.43 -7.12
C ILE A 141 -2.08 -8.51 -6.53
N THR A 142 -2.49 -8.77 -5.29
CA THR A 142 -3.52 -8.01 -4.59
C THR A 142 -3.09 -6.58 -4.31
N GLU A 143 -1.90 -6.40 -3.71
CA GLU A 143 -1.30 -5.08 -3.46
C GLU A 143 -1.14 -4.31 -4.77
N PHE A 144 -0.61 -4.95 -5.82
CA PHE A 144 -0.47 -4.31 -7.13
C PHE A 144 -1.81 -3.83 -7.69
N LEU A 145 -2.86 -4.64 -7.66
CA LEU A 145 -4.16 -4.24 -8.18
C LEU A 145 -4.79 -3.13 -7.33
N ASN A 146 -4.61 -3.15 -6.00
CA ASN A 146 -5.08 -2.09 -5.11
C ASN A 146 -4.35 -0.78 -5.33
N ASP A 147 -3.09 -0.81 -5.74
CA ASP A 147 -2.30 0.40 -5.99
C ASP A 147 -2.54 0.97 -7.39
N TRP A 148 -2.76 0.10 -8.38
CA TRP A 148 -2.80 0.49 -9.80
C TRP A 148 -4.20 0.66 -10.39
N LEU A 149 -5.27 0.19 -9.72
CA LEU A 149 -6.65 0.38 -10.18
C LEU A 149 -7.34 1.55 -9.50
N GLU A 150 -8.10 2.35 -10.25
CA GLU A 150 -9.07 3.30 -9.68
C GLU A 150 -10.13 2.59 -8.82
#